data_AF-J1EIA4-F1
#
_entry.id   AF-J1EIA4-F1
#
_cell.length_a   1.000
_cell.length_b   1.000
_cell.length_c   1.000
_cell.angle_alpha   90.00
_cell.angle_beta   90.00
_cell.angle_gamma   90.00
#
_symmetry.space_group_name_H-M   'P 1'
#
loop_
_entity.id
_entity.type
_entity.pdbx_description
1 polymer ?
#
loop_
_entity_poly.entity_id
_entity_poly.type
_entity_poly.pdbx_seq_one_letter_code
_entity_poly.pdbx_strand_id
1 'polypeptide(L)'
;MALCLGSMAVPAAAQQVPAPSYARGYFDRLPCVDRIGRCFDATIGGKAVEVIADKAEFEKLKALLAELNENVREVYWIVREPVDGKVALDVLTRPSAMGLPHVGEEKEEPDVTVYALDGQDLDSEPELVARQDVRVNGQPVVTQQDTLTQDFLPPGRYAMAIKYLGRKNWDRKRVFLTVAKP
;
A
#
# COMPACT_ATOMS: atom_id res chain seq x y z
N MET A 1 -23.70 -45.30 -14.45
CA MET A 1 -23.66 -43.87 -14.80
C MET A 1 -23.62 -43.09 -13.50
N ALA A 2 -22.43 -42.82 -12.99
CA ALA A 2 -22.22 -42.18 -11.68
C ALA A 2 -21.73 -40.75 -11.91
N LEU A 3 -22.57 -39.78 -11.54
CA LEU A 3 -22.25 -38.35 -11.55
C LEU A 3 -21.40 -38.04 -10.32
N CYS A 4 -20.09 -37.86 -10.51
CA CYS A 4 -19.24 -37.24 -9.51
C CYS A 4 -19.53 -35.74 -9.46
N LEU A 5 -20.22 -35.31 -8.41
CA LEU A 5 -20.35 -33.90 -8.06
C LEU A 5 -18.98 -33.40 -7.58
N GLY A 6 -18.29 -32.68 -8.47
CA GLY A 6 -17.08 -31.95 -8.12
C GLY A 6 -17.40 -30.91 -7.04
N SER A 7 -16.79 -31.08 -5.88
CA SER A 7 -16.78 -30.05 -4.84
C SER A 7 -16.01 -28.85 -5.38
N MET A 8 -16.72 -27.84 -5.85
CA MET A 8 -16.10 -26.54 -6.11
C MET A 8 -15.73 -25.95 -4.75
N ALA A 9 -14.42 -25.92 -4.47
CA ALA A 9 -13.89 -25.18 -3.35
C ALA A 9 -14.29 -23.72 -3.51
N VAL A 10 -15.18 -23.25 -2.63
CA VAL A 10 -15.51 -21.84 -2.50
C VAL A 10 -14.20 -21.11 -2.14
N PRO A 11 -13.78 -20.05 -2.87
CA PRO A 11 -12.63 -19.28 -2.46
C PRO A 11 -12.88 -18.78 -1.05
N ALA A 12 -11.91 -18.96 -0.15
CA ALA A 12 -11.99 -18.49 1.22
C ALA A 12 -12.47 -17.03 1.17
N ALA A 13 -13.65 -16.77 1.72
CA ALA A 13 -14.12 -15.41 1.95
C ALA A 13 -12.96 -14.70 2.67
N ALA A 14 -12.34 -13.72 2.01
CA ALA A 14 -11.14 -13.06 2.49
C ALA A 14 -11.40 -12.61 3.93
N GLN A 15 -10.82 -13.36 4.89
CA GLN A 15 -11.01 -13.10 6.30
C GLN A 15 -10.50 -11.69 6.56
N GLN A 16 -11.36 -10.85 7.13
CA GLN A 16 -11.01 -9.48 7.43
C GLN A 16 -9.71 -9.45 8.25
N VAL A 17 -8.68 -8.77 7.73
CA VAL A 17 -7.42 -8.60 8.46
C VAL A 17 -7.74 -7.88 9.77
N PRO A 18 -7.53 -8.52 10.94
CA PRO A 18 -7.89 -7.93 12.22
C PRO A 18 -7.03 -6.70 12.50
N ALA A 19 -7.58 -5.75 13.26
CA ALA A 19 -6.79 -4.65 13.78
C ALA A 19 -5.73 -5.20 14.77
N PRO A 20 -4.47 -4.77 14.71
CA PRO A 20 -3.50 -5.11 15.72
C PRO A 20 -3.92 -4.44 17.04
N SER A 21 -3.78 -5.18 18.13
CA SER A 21 -4.30 -4.78 19.45
C SER A 21 -3.75 -3.43 19.93
N TYR A 22 -2.52 -3.11 19.55
CA TYR A 22 -1.84 -1.87 19.91
C TYR A 22 -2.34 -0.64 19.14
N ALA A 23 -3.16 -0.81 18.10
CA ALA A 23 -3.64 0.27 17.23
C ALA A 23 -5.18 0.44 17.20
N ARG A 24 -5.88 -0.17 18.18
CA ARG A 24 -7.36 -0.15 18.31
C ARG A 24 -8.01 1.23 18.14
N GLY A 25 -7.35 2.30 18.57
CA GLY A 25 -7.93 3.66 18.42
C GLY A 25 -8.04 4.15 16.97
N TYR A 26 -7.13 3.77 16.09
CA TYR A 26 -7.05 4.26 14.71
C TYR A 26 -7.66 3.25 13.73
N PHE A 27 -7.39 1.96 13.94
CA PHE A 27 -7.84 0.90 13.04
C PHE A 27 -9.34 0.62 13.09
N ASP A 28 -10.01 0.98 14.18
CA ASP A 28 -11.43 0.71 14.39
C ASP A 28 -12.33 1.87 13.90
N ARG A 29 -11.77 3.04 13.58
CA ARG A 29 -12.55 4.22 13.13
C ARG A 29 -13.16 4.01 11.74
N LEU A 30 -14.41 4.43 11.56
CA LEU A 30 -15.09 4.57 10.26
C LEU A 30 -15.24 6.06 9.96
N PRO A 31 -15.17 6.52 8.68
CA PRO A 31 -15.03 5.77 7.41
C PRO A 31 -13.57 5.55 6.93
N CYS A 32 -13.39 4.77 5.84
CA CYS A 32 -12.09 4.27 5.32
C CYS A 32 -10.98 5.29 5.08
N VAL A 33 -11.27 6.59 5.02
CA VAL A 33 -10.27 7.65 4.80
C VAL A 33 -9.27 7.77 5.97
N ASP A 34 -9.66 7.29 7.16
CA ASP A 34 -8.84 7.29 8.38
C ASP A 34 -8.35 5.90 8.79
N ARG A 35 -8.49 4.90 7.92
CA ARG A 35 -7.91 3.58 8.18
C ARG A 35 -6.54 3.63 7.56
N ILE A 36 -5.56 3.05 8.21
CA ILE A 36 -4.20 2.91 7.70
C ILE A 36 -4.16 1.96 6.49
N GLY A 37 -5.20 1.92 5.66
CA GLY A 37 -5.29 1.07 4.50
C GLY A 37 -5.85 -0.30 4.83
N ARG A 38 -7.04 -0.41 5.43
CA ARG A 38 -7.70 -1.72 5.65
C ARG A 38 -8.77 -2.03 4.61
N CYS A 39 -9.17 -1.03 3.84
CA CYS A 39 -10.27 -1.15 2.89
C CYS A 39 -9.83 -1.72 1.53
N PHE A 40 -8.56 -2.09 1.40
CA PHE A 40 -8.05 -2.82 0.25
C PHE A 40 -6.99 -3.81 0.70
N ASP A 41 -6.78 -4.84 -0.11
CA ASP A 41 -5.64 -5.73 -0.04
C ASP A 41 -4.64 -5.34 -1.11
N ALA A 42 -3.35 -5.61 -0.87
CA ALA A 42 -2.29 -5.26 -1.79
C ALA A 42 -1.25 -6.39 -1.91
N THR A 43 -0.62 -6.47 -3.07
CA THR A 43 0.61 -7.26 -3.28
C THR A 43 1.69 -6.39 -3.89
N ILE A 44 2.96 -6.67 -3.56
CA ILE A 44 4.14 -6.02 -4.14
C ILE A 44 5.05 -7.11 -4.68
N GLY A 45 5.36 -7.09 -5.98
CA GLY A 45 6.15 -8.15 -6.63
C GLY A 45 5.55 -9.55 -6.43
N GLY A 46 4.21 -9.63 -6.46
CA GLY A 46 3.45 -10.86 -6.21
C GLY A 46 3.40 -11.32 -4.75
N LYS A 47 4.06 -10.63 -3.81
CA LYS A 47 4.05 -10.98 -2.39
C LYS A 47 2.96 -10.24 -1.63
N ALA A 48 2.33 -10.92 -0.67
CA ALA A 48 1.26 -10.33 0.13
C ALA A 48 1.77 -9.22 1.05
N VAL A 49 0.99 -8.15 1.16
CA VAL A 49 1.19 -7.10 2.16
C VAL A 49 0.43 -7.48 3.43
N GLU A 50 1.15 -7.73 4.50
CA GLU A 50 0.61 -8.21 5.77
C GLU A 50 0.62 -7.13 6.85
N VAL A 51 -0.30 -7.23 7.81
CA VAL A 51 -0.28 -6.36 9.00
C VAL A 51 0.85 -6.77 9.94
N ILE A 52 1.55 -5.79 10.51
CA ILE A 52 2.50 -6.02 11.60
C ILE A 52 1.68 -6.31 12.87
N ALA A 53 1.42 -7.57 13.15
CA ALA A 53 0.56 -7.95 14.28
C ALA A 53 1.24 -7.76 15.65
N ASP A 54 2.56 -7.94 15.72
CA ASP A 54 3.33 -7.84 16.96
C ASP A 54 3.71 -6.38 17.30
N LYS A 55 3.50 -6.00 18.57
CA LYS A 55 3.77 -4.63 19.02
C LYS A 55 5.27 -4.34 19.10
N ALA A 56 6.09 -5.31 19.52
CA ALA A 56 7.52 -5.08 19.68
C ALA A 56 8.19 -4.89 18.32
N GLU A 57 7.78 -5.67 17.32
CA GLU A 57 8.16 -5.47 15.93
C GLU A 57 7.77 -4.07 15.42
N PHE A 58 6.52 -3.66 15.63
CA PHE A 58 6.05 -2.33 15.23
C PHE A 58 6.88 -1.20 15.85
N GLU A 59 7.11 -1.23 17.16
CA GLU A 59 7.89 -0.20 17.84
C GLU A 59 9.36 -0.20 17.39
N LYS A 60 9.95 -1.37 17.12
CA LYS A 60 11.31 -1.47 16.57
C LYS A 60 11.39 -0.84 15.18
N LEU A 61 10.43 -1.15 14.30
CA LEU A 61 10.39 -0.57 12.95
C LEU A 61 10.13 0.95 13.02
N LYS A 62 9.22 1.39 13.88
CA LYS A 62 8.92 2.81 14.09
C LYS A 62 10.16 3.59 14.55
N ALA A 63 10.93 3.05 15.49
CA ALA A 63 12.18 3.67 15.94
C ALA A 63 13.20 3.75 14.79
N LEU A 64 13.38 2.66 14.04
CA LEU A 64 14.25 2.63 12.87
C LEU A 64 13.85 3.68 11.82
N LEU A 65 12.56 3.76 11.47
CA LEU A 65 12.08 4.72 10.46
C LEU A 65 12.27 6.18 10.90
N ALA A 66 12.12 6.46 12.20
CA ALA A 66 12.38 7.79 12.74
C ALA A 66 13.84 8.22 12.59
N GLU A 67 14.79 7.28 12.59
CA GLU A 67 16.21 7.56 12.33
C GLU A 67 16.51 7.72 10.84
N LEU A 68 15.86 6.93 9.97
CA LEU A 68 16.18 6.88 8.54
C LEU A 68 15.46 7.97 7.71
N ASN A 69 14.20 8.25 8.01
CA ASN A 69 13.39 9.18 7.22
C ASN A 69 12.21 9.75 8.02
N GLU A 70 12.30 11.01 8.43
CA GLU A 70 11.29 11.67 9.27
C GLU A 70 9.90 11.83 8.62
N ASN A 71 9.82 11.72 7.28
CA ASN A 71 8.58 11.80 6.51
C ASN A 71 7.82 10.46 6.50
N VAL A 72 8.53 9.36 6.77
CA VAL A 72 7.98 8.01 6.86
C VAL A 72 7.62 7.71 8.32
N ARG A 73 6.44 8.18 8.71
CA ARG A 73 5.83 7.87 10.01
C ARG A 73 4.79 6.76 9.88
N GLU A 74 4.72 5.93 10.93
CA GLU A 74 3.68 4.95 11.19
C GLU A 74 3.43 3.95 10.03
N VAL A 75 4.34 2.99 9.91
CA VAL A 75 4.21 1.85 8.99
C VAL A 75 3.64 0.66 9.74
N TYR A 76 2.44 0.23 9.35
CA TYR A 76 1.72 -0.88 9.99
C TYR A 76 1.64 -2.13 9.11
N TRP A 77 2.13 -2.03 7.87
CA TRP A 77 2.13 -3.13 6.92
C TRP A 77 3.54 -3.48 6.50
N ILE A 78 3.74 -4.74 6.14
CA ILE A 78 5.04 -5.27 5.76
C ILE A 78 4.90 -6.34 4.67
N VAL A 79 5.84 -6.37 3.75
CA VAL A 79 6.13 -7.56 2.95
C VAL A 79 7.22 -8.34 3.67
N ARG A 80 6.88 -9.54 4.15
CA ARG A 80 7.72 -10.33 5.05
C ARG A 80 9.00 -10.84 4.38
N GLU A 81 8.86 -11.33 3.17
CA GLU A 81 9.98 -11.86 2.39
C GLU A 81 10.57 -10.77 1.48
N PRO A 82 11.90 -10.76 1.26
CA PRO A 82 12.52 -9.83 0.32
C PRO A 82 11.92 -9.93 -1.09
N VAL A 83 11.65 -8.78 -1.71
CA VAL A 83 11.11 -8.67 -3.07
C VAL A 83 12.26 -8.54 -4.07
N ASP A 84 12.15 -9.17 -5.24
CA ASP A 84 13.09 -8.95 -6.36
C ASP A 84 12.91 -7.53 -6.91
N GLY A 85 14.03 -6.80 -7.04
CA GLY A 85 14.04 -5.41 -7.52
C GLY A 85 13.39 -5.19 -8.89
N LYS A 86 13.35 -6.20 -9.77
CA LYS A 86 12.72 -6.11 -11.10
C LYS A 86 11.20 -6.13 -11.08
N VAL A 87 10.60 -6.60 -9.99
CA VAL A 87 9.14 -6.69 -9.81
C VAL A 87 8.66 -5.89 -8.60
N ALA A 88 9.56 -5.16 -7.93
CA ALA A 88 9.22 -4.42 -6.72
C ALA A 88 8.27 -3.24 -6.98
N LEU A 89 8.16 -2.78 -8.23
CA LEU A 89 7.18 -1.77 -8.66
C LEU A 89 5.85 -2.37 -9.13
N ASP A 90 5.74 -3.71 -9.21
CA ASP A 90 4.49 -4.38 -9.55
C ASP A 90 3.55 -4.40 -8.33
N VAL A 91 2.77 -3.33 -8.19
CA VAL A 91 1.80 -3.15 -7.11
C VAL A 91 0.39 -3.45 -7.62
N LEU A 92 -0.26 -4.44 -7.03
CA LEU A 92 -1.67 -4.75 -7.32
C LEU A 92 -2.52 -4.47 -6.10
N THR A 93 -3.68 -3.85 -6.32
CA THR A 93 -4.66 -3.55 -5.27
C THR A 93 -6.03 -4.12 -5.58
N ARG A 94 -6.78 -4.49 -4.55
CA ARG A 94 -8.19 -4.91 -4.67
C ARG A 94 -8.98 -4.46 -3.46
N PRO A 95 -10.24 -4.04 -3.60
CA PRO A 95 -11.06 -3.68 -2.45
C PRO A 95 -11.26 -4.92 -1.57
N SER A 96 -11.10 -4.76 -0.25
CA SER A 96 -11.41 -5.84 0.69
C SER A 96 -12.92 -5.96 0.86
N ALA A 97 -13.43 -7.08 1.40
CA ALA A 97 -14.86 -7.22 1.70
C ALA A 97 -15.38 -6.09 2.63
N MET A 98 -14.50 -5.60 3.52
CA MET A 98 -14.79 -4.45 4.38
C MET A 98 -14.77 -3.13 3.60
N GLY A 99 -13.84 -2.97 2.65
CA GLY A 99 -13.69 -1.74 1.91
C GLY A 99 -14.70 -1.55 0.78
N LEU A 100 -15.12 -2.61 0.10
CA LEU A 100 -16.04 -2.55 -1.02
C LEU A 100 -17.29 -1.66 -0.80
N PRO A 101 -18.02 -1.72 0.32
CA PRO A 101 -19.15 -0.82 0.56
C PRO A 101 -18.75 0.67 0.67
N HIS A 102 -17.51 0.97 1.10
CA HIS A 102 -17.04 2.30 1.46
C HIS A 102 -16.16 2.98 0.40
N VAL A 103 -15.14 2.29 -0.11
CA VAL A 103 -14.24 2.79 -1.17
C VAL A 103 -14.73 2.41 -2.56
N GLY A 104 -15.46 1.29 -2.69
CA GLY A 104 -15.95 0.78 -3.97
C GLY A 104 -14.88 0.04 -4.77
N GLU A 105 -15.31 -0.46 -5.93
CA GLU A 105 -14.44 -1.06 -6.94
C GLU A 105 -13.37 -0.09 -7.43
N GLU A 106 -12.29 -0.65 -7.96
CA GLU A 106 -11.15 0.11 -8.45
C GLU A 106 -11.59 1.05 -9.58
N LYS A 107 -11.16 2.31 -9.50
CA LYS A 107 -11.42 3.34 -10.49
C LYS A 107 -10.27 3.45 -11.48
N GLU A 108 -9.04 3.40 -10.98
CA GLU A 108 -7.78 3.54 -11.71
C GLU A 108 -6.66 2.82 -10.95
N GLU A 109 -5.49 2.68 -11.57
CA GLU A 109 -4.30 2.09 -10.93
C GLU A 109 -3.94 2.84 -9.63
N PRO A 110 -3.35 2.15 -8.64
CA PRO A 110 -3.02 2.79 -7.36
C PRO A 110 -1.90 3.83 -7.52
N ASP A 111 -2.02 4.97 -6.83
CA ASP A 111 -0.90 5.90 -6.71
C ASP A 111 0.12 5.30 -5.73
N VAL A 112 1.38 5.15 -6.15
CA VAL A 112 2.45 4.62 -5.30
C VAL A 112 3.56 5.65 -5.13
N THR A 113 3.88 5.98 -3.87
CA THR A 113 5.07 6.78 -3.53
C THR A 113 6.11 5.88 -2.90
N VAL A 114 7.33 5.91 -3.42
CA VAL A 114 8.47 5.11 -2.93
C VAL A 114 9.40 5.98 -2.10
N TYR A 115 9.79 5.49 -0.92
CA TYR A 115 10.77 6.12 -0.05
C TYR A 115 11.97 5.18 0.10
N ALA A 116 13.11 5.56 -0.49
CA ALA A 116 14.39 4.90 -0.26
C ALA A 116 14.84 5.17 1.19
N LEU A 117 14.99 4.12 2.00
CA LEU A 117 15.32 4.26 3.43
C LEU A 117 16.82 4.13 3.68
N ASP A 118 17.57 3.55 2.75
CA ASP A 118 19.02 3.35 2.85
C ASP A 118 19.81 4.33 1.96
N GLY A 119 19.14 5.36 1.44
CA GLY A 119 19.75 6.33 0.53
C GLY A 119 20.03 5.78 -0.86
N GLN A 120 19.26 4.77 -1.30
CA GLN A 120 19.33 4.29 -2.68
C GLN A 120 19.01 5.43 -3.65
N ASP A 121 19.77 5.51 -4.73
CA ASP A 121 19.52 6.46 -5.81
C ASP A 121 18.33 5.97 -6.66
N LEU A 122 17.38 6.87 -6.90
CA LEU A 122 16.17 6.59 -7.67
C LEU A 122 16.10 7.61 -8.81
N ASP A 123 16.19 7.12 -10.04
CA ASP A 123 16.02 7.93 -11.24
C ASP A 123 14.57 8.43 -11.31
N SER A 124 14.42 9.76 -11.26
CA SER A 124 13.12 10.43 -11.34
C SER A 124 13.20 11.73 -12.12
N GLU A 125 12.10 12.09 -12.78
CA GLU A 125 11.94 13.37 -13.45
C GLU A 125 10.78 14.17 -12.85
N PRO A 126 10.92 15.51 -12.74
CA PRO A 126 9.84 16.35 -12.26
C PRO A 126 8.73 16.45 -13.32
N GLU A 127 7.52 16.12 -12.91
CA GLU A 127 6.31 16.15 -13.72
C GLU A 127 5.30 17.14 -13.14
N LEU A 128 4.65 17.94 -13.99
CA LEU A 128 3.53 18.79 -13.60
C LEU A 128 2.22 18.05 -13.82
N VAL A 129 1.51 17.74 -12.73
CA VAL A 129 0.25 17.02 -12.77
C VAL A 129 -0.90 17.93 -12.37
N ALA A 130 -1.92 18.01 -13.23
CA ALA A 130 -3.15 18.72 -12.95
C ALA A 130 -4.12 17.83 -12.15
N ARG A 131 -4.38 18.20 -10.90
CA ARG A 131 -5.31 17.53 -9.98
C ARG A 131 -6.73 18.01 -10.25
N GLN A 132 -7.51 17.19 -10.96
CA GLN A 132 -8.89 17.52 -11.36
C GLN A 132 -9.89 17.55 -10.19
N ASP A 133 -9.53 16.90 -9.09
CA ASP A 133 -10.31 16.76 -7.86
C ASP A 133 -10.24 17.99 -6.94
N VAL A 134 -9.22 18.83 -7.10
CA VAL A 134 -9.04 20.05 -6.31
C VAL A 134 -9.01 21.26 -7.23
N ARG A 135 -9.89 22.23 -6.95
CA ARG A 135 -9.97 23.47 -7.74
C ARG A 135 -9.69 24.70 -6.89
N VAL A 136 -8.88 25.62 -7.42
CA VAL A 136 -8.66 26.96 -6.86
C VAL A 136 -9.13 27.97 -7.89
N ASN A 137 -10.08 28.84 -7.51
CA ASN A 137 -10.74 29.77 -8.43
C ASN A 137 -11.35 29.10 -9.67
N GLY A 138 -11.88 27.88 -9.52
CA GLY A 138 -12.50 27.11 -10.60
C GLY A 138 -11.52 26.39 -11.53
N GLN A 139 -10.21 26.63 -11.40
CA GLN A 139 -9.17 25.94 -12.16
C GLN A 139 -8.61 24.75 -11.37
N PRO A 140 -8.27 23.63 -12.03
CA PRO A 140 -7.56 22.53 -11.39
C PRO A 140 -6.24 22.99 -10.77
N VAL A 141 -5.91 22.48 -9.59
CA VAL A 141 -4.60 22.71 -8.98
C VAL A 141 -3.54 21.95 -9.77
N VAL A 142 -2.42 22.61 -10.07
CA VAL A 142 -1.24 21.97 -10.65
C VAL A 142 -0.23 21.73 -9.55
N THR A 143 0.25 20.49 -9.44
CA THR A 143 1.30 20.09 -8.50
C THR A 143 2.49 19.57 -9.26
N GLN A 144 3.70 19.95 -8.83
CA GLN A 144 4.92 19.28 -9.25
C GLN A 144 5.10 18.02 -8.42
N GLN A 145 5.40 16.90 -9.06
CA GLN A 145 5.75 15.64 -8.42
C GLN A 145 6.93 15.01 -9.15
N ASP A 146 7.78 14.25 -8.45
CA ASP A 146 8.86 13.50 -9.09
C ASP A 146 8.37 12.10 -9.44
N THR A 147 8.39 11.77 -10.73
CA THR A 147 7.95 10.48 -11.27
C THR A 147 9.16 9.61 -11.56
N LEU A 148 9.18 8.38 -11.03
CA LEU A 148 10.26 7.43 -11.31
C LEU A 148 10.33 7.11 -12.80
N THR A 149 11.53 7.13 -13.37
CA THR A 149 11.78 6.79 -14.78
C THR A 149 12.40 5.42 -14.98
N GLN A 150 12.91 4.82 -13.90
CA GLN A 150 13.38 3.44 -13.84
C GLN A 150 12.23 2.45 -13.56
N ASP A 151 12.35 1.23 -14.09
CA ASP A 151 11.38 0.13 -13.94
C ASP A 151 11.80 -0.90 -12.87
N PHE A 152 12.84 -0.60 -12.09
CA PHE A 152 13.34 -1.48 -11.03
C PHE A 152 13.67 -0.68 -9.75
N LEU A 153 13.80 -1.39 -8.63
CA LEU A 153 14.34 -0.84 -7.39
C LEU A 153 15.70 -1.47 -7.04
N PRO A 154 16.72 -0.65 -6.73
CA PRO A 154 17.98 -1.16 -6.18
C PRO A 154 17.78 -1.96 -4.88
N PRO A 155 18.73 -2.84 -4.50
CA PRO A 155 18.65 -3.55 -3.23
C PRO A 155 18.67 -2.60 -2.02
N GLY A 156 17.90 -2.92 -0.99
CA GLY A 156 17.88 -2.21 0.30
C GLY A 156 16.46 -2.08 0.87
N ARG A 157 16.30 -1.24 1.88
CA ARG A 157 15.03 -1.04 2.58
C ARG A 157 14.23 0.10 1.96
N TYR A 158 12.92 -0.10 1.90
CA TYR A 158 11.98 0.87 1.36
C TYR A 158 10.74 0.98 2.26
N ALA A 159 10.10 2.15 2.20
CA ALA A 159 8.70 2.27 2.52
C ALA A 159 7.93 2.66 1.25
N MET A 160 6.75 2.07 1.05
CA MET A 160 5.84 2.43 -0.03
C MET A 160 4.53 2.94 0.53
N ALA A 161 4.10 4.12 0.11
CA ALA A 161 2.75 4.60 0.35
C ALA A 161 1.88 4.25 -0.86
N ILE A 162 0.95 3.33 -0.69
CA ILE A 162 0.03 2.86 -1.72
C ILE A 162 -1.33 3.50 -1.46
N LYS A 163 -1.85 4.27 -2.41
CA LYS A 163 -3.18 4.87 -2.35
C LYS A 163 -4.10 4.16 -3.32
N TYR A 164 -5.09 3.46 -2.79
CA TYR A 164 -6.13 2.83 -3.57
C TYR A 164 -7.23 3.84 -3.91
N LEU A 165 -7.55 3.96 -5.19
CA LEU A 165 -8.53 4.90 -5.73
C LEU A 165 -9.78 4.13 -6.15
N GLY A 166 -10.77 4.06 -5.26
CA GLY A 166 -12.05 3.43 -5.52
C GLY A 166 -13.08 4.40 -6.11
N ARG A 167 -14.15 3.85 -6.71
CA ARG A 167 -15.24 4.64 -7.33
C ARG A 167 -16.04 5.50 -6.36
N LYS A 168 -16.04 5.18 -5.07
CA LYS A 168 -16.78 5.92 -4.04
C LYS A 168 -15.87 6.77 -3.17
N ASN A 169 -14.67 6.28 -2.89
CA ASN A 169 -13.69 6.93 -2.03
C ASN A 169 -12.31 6.30 -2.21
N TRP A 170 -11.32 6.75 -1.45
CA TRP A 170 -9.97 6.22 -1.44
C TRP A 170 -9.54 5.76 -0.03
N ASP A 171 -8.47 4.98 0.03
CA ASP A 171 -7.78 4.56 1.27
C ASP A 171 -6.26 4.48 0.97
N ARG A 172 -5.40 4.46 2.01
CA ARG A 172 -3.94 4.43 1.84
C ARG A 172 -3.24 3.49 2.83
N LYS A 173 -2.28 2.71 2.37
CA LYS A 173 -1.36 1.91 3.21
C LYS A 173 0.05 2.49 3.14
N ARG A 174 0.78 2.43 4.25
CA ARG A 174 2.25 2.53 4.24
C ARG A 174 2.82 1.14 4.55
N VAL A 175 3.68 0.66 3.67
CA VAL A 175 4.22 -0.71 3.67
C VAL A 175 5.73 -0.66 3.77
N PHE A 176 6.31 -1.41 4.70
CA PHE A 176 7.76 -1.65 4.73
C PHE A 176 8.10 -2.88 3.90
N LEU A 177 9.19 -2.82 3.15
CA LEU A 177 9.72 -3.96 2.42
C LEU A 177 11.23 -3.89 2.32
N THR A 178 11.85 -5.04 2.08
CA THR A 178 13.25 -5.16 1.69
C THR A 178 13.30 -5.64 0.26
N VAL A 179 14.09 -4.96 -0.57
CA VAL A 179 14.40 -5.37 -1.94
C VAL A 179 15.73 -6.10 -1.94
N ALA A 180 15.75 -7.30 -2.50
CA ALA A 180 16.96 -8.09 -2.68
C ALA A 180 17.57 -7.83 -4.07
N LYS A 181 18.81 -8.30 -4.27
CA LYS A 181 19.36 -8.39 -5.62
C LYS A 181 18.48 -9.31 -6.48
N PRO A 182 18.25 -8.96 -7.76
CA PRO A 182 17.66 -9.87 -8.73
C PRO A 182 18.53 -11.11 -8.95
#